data_AF-A0A9X2P5I3-F1
#
_entry.id   AF-A0A9X2P5I3-F1
#
_cell.length_a   1.000
_cell.length_b   1.000
_cell.length_c   1.000
_cell.angle_alpha   90.00
_cell.angle_beta   90.00
_cell.angle_gamma   90.00
#
_symmetry.space_group_name_H-M   'P 1'
#
loop_
_entity.id
_entity.type
_entity.pdbx_description
1 polymer ?
#
loop_
_entity_poly.entity_id
_entity_poly.type
_entity_poly.pdbx_seq_one_letter_code
_entity_poly.pdbx_strand_id
1 'polypeptide(L)'
;MSDILSGKKLGHEYVTADEDSIAAQMVNEFEAQVTRMYKDKKMLRQVHTKMHGCVKATFTVEKDLPEELKVGVFKHEKEYQAWVRFSNGNTQTQKDKKKDIRGAAIKLMGVPGEKILNDAHFQETQDFLLMSSETFFAKTIKELNTLLAAITSASKLKSLLYFLNPFHLPTLMRIKKSMVACDNPLSIPYWSTQPYQFGTVDRAVKYHLRPSPSNITIVENTKDYDYLRYNLAQTLYGNEAKFDFFVQFQTDADAMPIEDPTVAWTSQYIKVASLTIHPQTFDSNARMEFGDNLSFNPWHSLPEHRPLGSFNRVRKRVYEVMSKFRHDKNKLPVLEPKHAHDFYSDLNKLNDKVTIDQKVPSKKILQTSAEVTVNCNKEKAYKYVSSVKELPNWLLKTGPIYGVINVTTLRGNWEYVGDNRRIERGDSAKLVEELITVCKYSHYAYQTTDFSDIFKRLTNKTYGQMWFDTVDDQTRLRWVYTFTYKNIFAKLFLMLFIPLFLKKYLQNGLNNAKAYLED
;
A
#
# COMPACT_ATOMS: atom_id res chain seq x y z
N MET A 1 36.24 -19.04 41.77
CA MET A 1 35.50 -19.72 40.68
C MET A 1 34.10 -20.03 41.18
N SER A 2 33.12 -19.15 40.97
CA SER A 2 31.68 -19.47 41.17
C SER A 2 30.73 -18.36 40.68
N ASP A 3 30.95 -17.76 39.50
CA ASP A 3 29.99 -16.79 38.91
C ASP A 3 29.67 -17.15 37.44
N ILE A 4 29.47 -18.43 37.17
CA ILE A 4 29.06 -18.93 35.85
C ILE A 4 27.64 -19.49 36.00
N LEU A 5 26.69 -18.83 35.31
CA LEU A 5 25.27 -19.18 35.06
C LEU A 5 24.20 -18.54 35.96
N SER A 6 24.05 -17.20 35.93
CA SER A 6 22.68 -16.66 35.95
C SER A 6 22.23 -16.52 34.49
N GLY A 7 21.33 -17.39 34.03
CA GLY A 7 20.77 -17.34 32.67
C GLY A 7 20.06 -16.02 32.37
N LYS A 8 19.71 -15.80 31.09
CA LYS A 8 18.97 -14.59 30.71
C LYS A 8 17.62 -14.56 31.44
N LYS A 9 17.15 -13.37 31.78
CA LYS A 9 15.84 -13.12 32.40
C LYS A 9 14.80 -12.66 31.38
N LEU A 10 13.55 -13.06 31.59
CA LEU A 10 12.40 -12.59 30.79
C LEU A 10 12.24 -11.07 30.90
N GLY A 11 11.86 -10.43 29.80
CA GLY A 11 11.68 -8.98 29.69
C GLY A 11 12.97 -8.14 29.81
N HIS A 12 14.11 -8.75 30.15
CA HIS A 12 15.33 -8.02 30.47
C HIS A 12 16.14 -7.65 29.23
N GLU A 13 16.61 -6.41 29.18
CA GLU A 13 17.47 -5.87 28.14
C GLU A 13 18.95 -5.97 28.55
N TYR A 14 19.85 -6.15 27.58
CA TYR A 14 21.29 -6.25 27.80
C TYR A 14 21.98 -5.19 26.94
N VAL A 15 22.12 -3.99 27.51
CA VAL A 15 22.61 -2.80 26.81
C VAL A 15 24.12 -2.88 26.62
N THR A 16 24.60 -2.56 25.41
CA THR A 16 26.04 -2.45 25.12
C THR A 16 26.50 -0.99 25.12
N ALA A 17 27.79 -0.75 25.40
CA ALA A 17 28.33 0.62 25.54
C ALA A 17 28.41 1.40 24.21
N ASP A 18 28.30 0.73 23.06
CA ASP A 18 28.47 1.31 21.73
C ASP A 18 27.15 1.74 21.06
N GLU A 19 25.99 1.48 21.68
CA GLU A 19 24.68 1.72 21.05
C GLU A 19 24.45 3.19 20.67
N ASP A 20 24.77 4.13 21.56
CA ASP A 20 24.58 5.57 21.32
C ASP A 20 25.45 6.09 20.18
N SER A 21 26.71 5.63 20.11
CA SER A 21 27.63 5.98 19.03
C SER A 21 27.15 5.43 17.69
N ILE A 22 26.66 4.19 17.67
CA ILE A 22 26.07 3.59 16.46
C ILE A 22 24.81 4.33 16.03
N ALA A 23 23.92 4.70 16.97
CA ALA A 23 22.73 5.47 16.67
C ALA A 23 23.07 6.82 16.04
N ALA A 24 24.07 7.54 16.58
CA ALA A 24 24.54 8.81 16.02
C ALA A 24 25.11 8.65 14.60
N GLN A 25 25.89 7.60 14.34
CA GLN A 25 26.42 7.29 13.00
C GLN A 25 25.29 7.02 12.00
N MET A 26 24.29 6.24 12.39
CA MET A 26 23.13 5.93 11.55
C MET A 26 22.33 7.19 11.20
N VAL A 27 22.08 8.07 12.18
CA VAL A 27 21.42 9.36 11.95
C VAL A 27 22.19 10.20 10.93
N ASN A 28 23.50 10.37 11.12
CA ASN A 28 24.34 11.16 10.23
C ASN A 28 24.32 10.62 8.79
N GLU A 29 24.44 9.30 8.62
CA GLU A 29 24.40 8.68 7.29
C GLU A 29 23.01 8.83 6.65
N PHE A 30 21.92 8.67 7.41
CA PHE A 30 20.57 8.86 6.90
C PHE A 30 20.31 10.30 6.46
N GLU A 31 20.65 11.30 7.27
CA GLU A 31 20.53 12.72 6.88
C GLU A 31 21.35 13.02 5.63
N ALA A 32 22.59 12.53 5.57
CA ALA A 32 23.45 12.71 4.41
C ALA A 32 22.86 12.05 3.16
N GLN A 33 22.30 10.84 3.28
CA GLN A 33 21.66 10.12 2.18
C GLN A 33 20.45 10.89 1.65
N VAL A 34 19.49 11.23 2.50
CA VAL A 34 18.25 11.88 2.05
C VAL A 34 18.52 13.29 1.51
N THR A 35 19.50 14.01 2.07
CA THR A 35 19.97 15.29 1.52
C THR A 35 20.52 15.15 0.11
N ARG A 36 21.31 14.08 -0.17
CA ARG A 36 21.80 13.79 -1.53
C ARG A 36 20.66 13.45 -2.49
N MET A 37 19.69 12.65 -2.05
CA MET A 37 18.61 12.14 -2.91
C MET A 37 17.52 13.18 -3.24
N TYR A 38 17.19 14.03 -2.27
CA TYR A 38 16.06 14.96 -2.35
C TYR A 38 16.49 16.42 -2.35
N LYS A 39 17.70 16.71 -2.82
CA LYS A 39 18.14 18.09 -3.06
C LYS A 39 17.11 18.80 -3.96
N ASP A 40 16.59 19.93 -3.48
CA ASP A 40 15.60 20.77 -4.17
C ASP A 40 14.27 20.05 -4.50
N LYS A 41 13.96 18.94 -3.81
CA LYS A 41 12.72 18.18 -3.94
C LYS A 41 12.04 18.04 -2.58
N LYS A 42 10.77 17.63 -2.59
CA LYS A 42 10.09 17.20 -1.36
C LYS A 42 10.91 16.09 -0.68
N MET A 43 11.19 16.29 0.61
CA MET A 43 11.88 15.32 1.43
C MET A 43 10.93 14.16 1.77
N LEU A 44 11.29 12.95 1.35
CA LEU A 44 10.57 11.73 1.72
C LEU A 44 11.20 11.06 2.94
N ARG A 45 10.56 10.01 3.46
CA ARG A 45 11.13 9.18 4.53
C ARG A 45 12.39 8.45 4.06
N GLN A 46 13.34 8.24 4.96
CA GLN A 46 14.63 7.59 4.68
C GLN A 46 14.51 6.09 4.43
N VAL A 47 13.56 5.43 5.09
CA VAL A 47 13.14 4.04 4.86
C VAL A 47 11.61 4.04 4.87
N HIS A 48 11.00 2.97 4.37
CA HIS A 48 9.55 2.98 4.15
C HIS A 48 9.11 4.14 3.23
N THR A 49 9.99 4.50 2.28
CA THR A 49 9.95 5.73 1.47
C THR A 49 8.67 5.83 0.65
N LYS A 50 8.33 4.74 -0.04
CA LYS A 50 7.14 4.70 -0.90
C LYS A 50 5.92 4.28 -0.09
N MET A 51 4.93 5.17 -0.02
CA MET A 51 3.63 4.92 0.60
C MET A 51 2.61 4.40 -0.43
N HIS A 52 1.85 3.38 -0.05
CA HIS A 52 0.73 2.84 -0.85
C HIS A 52 -0.60 3.46 -0.47
N GLY A 53 -0.80 3.79 0.81
CA GLY A 53 -2.01 4.46 1.27
C GLY A 53 -1.94 4.75 2.77
N CYS A 54 -2.73 5.74 3.19
CA CYS A 54 -3.01 6.04 4.59
C CYS A 54 -4.53 6.00 4.76
N VAL A 55 -5.02 4.97 5.45
CA VAL A 55 -6.43 4.56 5.44
C VAL A 55 -7.02 4.61 6.85
N LYS A 56 -8.31 4.93 6.92
CA LYS A 56 -9.11 4.93 8.15
C LYS A 56 -9.46 3.51 8.57
N ALA A 57 -9.37 3.22 9.85
CA ALA A 57 -9.70 1.92 10.42
C ALA A 57 -10.26 2.07 11.83
N THR A 58 -10.97 1.05 12.30
CA THR A 58 -11.29 0.85 13.71
C THR A 58 -10.38 -0.25 14.27
N PHE A 59 -9.78 -0.01 15.43
CA PHE A 59 -9.08 -1.03 16.21
C PHE A 59 -9.92 -1.38 17.44
N THR A 60 -10.49 -2.58 17.46
CA THR A 60 -11.41 -3.06 18.49
C THR A 60 -10.67 -4.04 19.39
N VAL A 61 -10.53 -3.72 20.67
CA VAL A 61 -10.03 -4.67 21.68
C VAL A 61 -11.04 -5.81 21.82
N GLU A 62 -10.58 -7.06 21.85
CA GLU A 62 -11.48 -8.21 21.98
C GLU A 62 -12.25 -8.15 23.30
N LYS A 63 -13.48 -8.67 23.28
CA LYS A 63 -14.31 -8.79 24.47
C LYS A 63 -13.81 -9.91 25.36
N ASP A 64 -14.08 -9.79 26.66
CA ASP A 64 -13.83 -10.85 27.64
C ASP A 64 -12.36 -11.34 27.67
N LEU A 65 -11.39 -10.46 27.42
CA LEU A 65 -9.97 -10.80 27.53
C LEU A 65 -9.65 -11.29 28.95
N PRO A 66 -8.84 -12.36 29.10
CA PRO A 66 -8.26 -12.73 30.38
C PRO A 66 -7.58 -11.52 31.07
N GLU A 67 -7.68 -11.43 32.40
CA GLU A 67 -7.19 -10.28 33.17
C GLU A 67 -5.70 -9.99 32.91
N GLU A 68 -4.89 -11.02 32.70
CA GLU A 68 -3.46 -10.91 32.40
C GLU A 68 -3.14 -10.26 31.04
N LEU A 69 -4.14 -10.15 30.15
CA LEU A 69 -4.05 -9.51 28.83
C LEU A 69 -4.62 -8.08 28.80
N LYS A 70 -5.32 -7.66 29.86
CA LYS A 70 -5.91 -6.32 29.99
C LYS A 70 -4.86 -5.27 30.35
N VAL A 71 -3.92 -5.01 29.43
CA VAL A 71 -2.73 -4.18 29.65
C VAL A 71 -2.65 -3.00 28.68
N GLY A 72 -2.41 -1.79 29.21
CA GLY A 72 -2.29 -0.55 28.43
C GLY A 72 -3.48 -0.34 27.49
N VAL A 73 -3.25 -0.29 26.17
CA VAL A 73 -4.33 -0.14 25.17
C VAL A 73 -5.40 -1.24 25.23
N PHE A 74 -5.07 -2.44 25.72
CA PHE A 74 -5.98 -3.59 25.81
C PHE A 74 -6.74 -3.66 27.13
N LYS A 75 -6.56 -2.68 28.03
CA LYS A 75 -7.12 -2.70 29.38
C LYS A 75 -8.65 -2.71 29.42
N HIS A 76 -9.29 -2.08 28.43
CA HIS A 76 -10.73 -1.94 28.37
C HIS A 76 -11.24 -2.40 27.00
N GLU A 77 -12.45 -2.98 26.98
CA GLU A 77 -13.20 -3.21 25.75
C GLU A 77 -13.50 -1.86 25.10
N LYS A 78 -12.69 -1.50 24.10
CA LYS A 78 -12.72 -0.19 23.49
C LYS A 78 -12.43 -0.29 22.01
N GLU A 79 -13.13 0.54 21.26
CA GLU A 79 -12.84 0.82 19.86
C GLU A 79 -12.04 2.11 19.75
N TYR A 80 -10.88 2.02 19.13
CA TYR A 80 -10.05 3.17 18.80
C TYR A 80 -10.20 3.50 17.32
N GLN A 81 -10.38 4.79 17.03
CA GLN A 81 -10.18 5.28 15.68
C GLN A 81 -8.69 5.16 15.32
N ALA A 82 -8.39 4.74 14.10
CA ALA A 82 -7.03 4.47 13.68
C ALA A 82 -6.72 4.95 12.25
N TRP A 83 -5.47 5.37 12.07
CA TRP A 83 -4.85 5.54 10.77
C TRP A 83 -3.88 4.38 10.51
N VAL A 84 -3.95 3.80 9.30
CA VAL A 84 -3.06 2.71 8.89
C VAL A 84 -2.28 3.12 7.64
N ARG A 85 -0.95 3.10 7.72
CA ARG A 85 -0.06 3.43 6.60
C ARG A 85 0.61 2.17 6.05
N PHE A 86 0.37 1.88 4.77
CA PHE A 86 1.05 0.81 4.03
C PHE A 86 2.23 1.35 3.21
N SER A 87 3.34 0.62 3.16
CA SER A 87 4.56 1.11 2.50
C SER A 87 5.53 0.01 2.03
N ASN A 88 6.49 0.39 1.19
CA ASN A 88 7.67 -0.40 0.82
C ASN A 88 8.88 0.03 1.64
N GLY A 89 9.57 -0.91 2.26
CA GLY A 89 10.66 -0.69 3.22
C GLY A 89 11.91 -0.03 2.64
N ASN A 90 12.13 -0.12 1.32
CA ASN A 90 13.31 0.42 0.66
C ASN A 90 13.54 1.93 0.92
N THR A 91 14.81 2.34 0.85
CA THR A 91 15.25 3.73 1.01
C THR A 91 14.95 4.62 -0.19
N GLN A 92 14.43 4.06 -1.27
CA GLN A 92 14.02 4.79 -2.47
C GLN A 92 12.64 4.30 -2.95
N THR A 93 11.99 5.11 -3.77
CA THR A 93 10.79 4.67 -4.48
C THR A 93 11.17 3.63 -5.54
N GLN A 94 10.47 2.49 -5.53
CA GLN A 94 10.70 1.39 -6.45
C GLN A 94 9.37 0.95 -7.06
N LYS A 95 9.45 0.30 -8.24
CA LYS A 95 8.31 -0.41 -8.83
C LYS A 95 7.81 -1.47 -7.87
N ASP A 96 6.51 -1.55 -7.67
CA ASP A 96 5.90 -2.48 -6.69
C ASP A 96 6.16 -3.95 -7.00
N LYS A 97 6.41 -4.27 -8.28
CA LYS A 97 6.76 -5.62 -8.74
C LYS A 97 8.06 -6.14 -8.14
N LYS A 98 8.96 -5.26 -7.70
CA LYS A 98 10.18 -5.68 -7.00
C LYS A 98 9.77 -6.21 -5.62
N LYS A 99 10.34 -7.36 -5.23
CA LYS A 99 10.20 -7.86 -3.86
C LYS A 99 10.78 -6.83 -2.89
N ASP A 100 10.09 -6.62 -1.78
CA ASP A 100 10.50 -5.69 -0.73
C ASP A 100 9.93 -6.17 0.62
N ILE A 101 10.48 -5.65 1.71
CA ILE A 101 9.80 -5.66 3.00
C ILE A 101 8.62 -4.68 2.90
N ARG A 102 7.43 -5.09 3.32
CA ARG A 102 6.24 -4.22 3.31
C ARG A 102 5.94 -3.78 4.74
N GLY A 103 5.62 -2.51 4.94
CA GLY A 103 5.28 -1.96 6.25
C GLY A 103 3.78 -1.74 6.41
N ALA A 104 3.28 -1.97 7.62
CA ALA A 104 1.98 -1.52 8.10
C ALA A 104 2.19 -0.79 9.43
N ALA A 105 1.99 0.53 9.44
CA ALA A 105 2.05 1.33 10.67
C ALA A 105 0.64 1.75 11.07
N ILE A 106 0.26 1.46 12.30
CA ILE A 106 -1.06 1.77 12.87
C ILE A 106 -0.86 2.89 13.89
N LYS A 107 -1.64 3.95 13.80
CA LYS A 107 -1.73 5.00 14.82
C LYS A 107 -3.13 4.99 15.39
N LEU A 108 -3.25 4.63 16.65
CA LEU A 108 -4.49 4.68 17.42
C LEU A 108 -4.70 6.10 17.96
N MET A 109 -5.94 6.58 17.94
CA MET A 109 -6.35 7.88 18.46
C MET A 109 -7.27 7.70 19.67
N GLY A 110 -7.26 8.68 20.58
CA GLY A 110 -8.05 8.61 21.82
C GLY A 110 -7.45 7.62 22.83
N VAL A 111 -6.13 7.49 22.87
CA VAL A 111 -5.37 6.72 23.86
C VAL A 111 -4.84 7.68 24.93
N PRO A 112 -5.55 7.89 26.05
CA PRO A 112 -5.11 8.80 27.11
C PRO A 112 -3.90 8.25 27.87
N GLY A 113 -3.27 9.08 28.70
CA GLY A 113 -2.16 8.71 29.58
C GLY A 113 -0.80 9.26 29.12
N GLU A 114 0.15 9.34 30.04
CA GLU A 114 1.51 9.80 29.75
C GLU A 114 2.19 8.84 28.77
N LYS A 115 2.75 9.37 27.68
CA LYS A 115 3.49 8.60 26.69
C LYS A 115 4.97 8.61 27.02
N ILE A 116 5.70 7.58 26.62
CA ILE A 116 7.15 7.49 26.87
C ILE A 116 7.90 8.63 26.17
N LEU A 117 7.47 8.99 24.96
CA LEU A 117 7.87 10.25 24.34
C LEU A 117 7.02 11.37 24.92
N ASN A 118 7.52 11.98 25.99
CA ASN A 118 6.82 13.04 26.71
C ASN A 118 6.89 14.37 25.94
N ASP A 119 6.14 14.46 24.86
CA ASP A 119 5.88 15.69 24.11
C ASP A 119 4.36 15.91 24.05
N ALA A 120 3.96 17.14 24.36
CA ALA A 120 2.57 17.55 24.47
C ALA A 120 1.74 17.27 23.21
N HIS A 121 2.37 17.21 22.02
CA HIS A 121 1.70 16.90 20.77
C HIS A 121 1.18 15.45 20.71
N PHE A 122 1.78 14.53 21.47
CA PHE A 122 1.61 13.07 21.32
C PHE A 122 0.67 12.43 22.35
N GLN A 123 0.05 13.21 23.24
CA GLN A 123 -0.55 12.67 24.46
C GLN A 123 -1.75 11.71 24.25
N GLU A 124 -2.46 11.81 23.12
CA GLU A 124 -3.71 11.08 22.87
C GLU A 124 -3.60 9.97 21.82
N THR A 125 -2.40 9.67 21.33
CA THR A 125 -2.18 8.66 20.28
C THR A 125 -1.18 7.59 20.71
N GLN A 126 -1.24 6.42 20.07
CA GLN A 126 -0.24 5.36 20.23
C GLN A 126 0.03 4.67 18.90
N ASP A 127 1.28 4.35 18.63
CA ASP A 127 1.71 3.74 17.37
C ASP A 127 2.12 2.26 17.53
N PHE A 128 1.71 1.45 16.56
CA PHE A 128 2.24 0.10 16.33
C PHE A 128 2.89 0.05 14.95
N LEU A 129 4.18 -0.26 14.88
CA LEU A 129 4.92 -0.36 13.61
C LEU A 129 5.24 -1.81 13.31
N LEU A 130 4.72 -2.30 12.19
CA LEU A 130 4.82 -3.68 11.77
C LEU A 130 5.42 -3.77 10.36
N MET A 131 6.02 -4.91 10.04
CA MET A 131 6.56 -5.23 8.72
C MET A 131 6.28 -6.66 8.31
N SER A 132 6.34 -6.97 7.02
CA SER A 132 6.00 -8.27 6.43
C SER A 132 7.06 -9.36 6.68
N SER A 133 7.78 -9.29 7.80
CA SER A 133 8.80 -10.27 8.18
C SER A 133 8.78 -10.51 9.69
N GLU A 134 8.61 -11.77 10.07
CA GLU A 134 8.62 -12.21 11.48
C GLU A 134 9.97 -11.97 12.16
N THR A 135 11.07 -12.07 11.40
CA THR A 135 12.44 -11.91 11.88
C THR A 135 13.15 -10.80 11.12
N PHE A 136 14.08 -10.13 11.78
CA PHE A 136 14.87 -9.08 11.16
C PHE A 136 16.09 -9.68 10.44
N PHE A 137 16.65 -8.92 9.50
CA PHE A 137 17.78 -9.40 8.70
C PHE A 137 19.15 -9.14 9.34
N ALA A 138 19.25 -8.19 10.27
CA ALA A 138 20.47 -7.91 11.01
C ALA A 138 20.38 -8.51 12.42
N LYS A 139 21.44 -9.17 12.89
CA LYS A 139 21.53 -9.76 14.23
C LYS A 139 21.82 -8.71 15.30
N THR A 140 22.62 -7.71 14.96
CA THR A 140 23.02 -6.63 15.87
C THR A 140 22.88 -5.27 15.19
N ILE A 141 22.78 -4.20 15.99
CA ILE A 141 22.74 -2.83 15.46
C ILE A 141 24.04 -2.46 14.72
N LYS A 142 25.18 -3.05 15.08
CA LYS A 142 26.45 -2.86 14.37
C LYS A 142 26.42 -3.46 12.96
N GLU A 143 25.86 -4.66 12.83
CA GLU A 143 25.63 -5.29 11.54
C GLU A 143 24.67 -4.46 10.67
N LEU A 144 23.58 -3.93 11.27
CA LEU A 144 22.66 -3.03 10.59
C LEU A 144 23.36 -1.75 10.12
N ASN A 145 24.13 -1.08 10.98
CA ASN A 145 24.86 0.14 10.63
C ASN A 145 25.86 -0.11 9.49
N THR A 146 26.57 -1.24 9.53
CA THR A 146 27.52 -1.63 8.47
C THR A 146 26.81 -1.82 7.12
N LEU A 147 25.68 -2.53 7.12
CA LEU A 147 24.85 -2.71 5.92
C LEU A 147 24.31 -1.38 5.40
N LEU A 148 23.76 -0.55 6.29
CA LEU A 148 23.20 0.75 5.92
C LEU A 148 24.26 1.62 5.27
N ALA A 149 25.42 1.79 5.91
CA ALA A 149 26.55 2.51 5.34
C ALA A 149 26.96 1.98 3.96
N ALA A 150 26.80 0.68 3.68
CA ALA A 150 27.09 0.11 2.36
C ALA A 150 26.02 0.41 1.29
N ILE A 151 24.74 0.49 1.66
CA ILE A 151 23.63 0.69 0.72
C ILE A 151 23.21 2.15 0.55
N THR A 152 23.59 3.04 1.47
CA THR A 152 23.25 4.47 1.43
C THR A 152 24.41 5.36 1.01
N SER A 153 25.66 4.91 1.20
CA SER A 153 26.89 5.66 0.91
C SER A 153 26.95 6.12 -0.55
N ALA A 154 27.47 7.33 -0.76
CA ALA A 154 27.80 7.84 -2.09
C ALA A 154 28.96 7.07 -2.77
N SER A 155 29.84 6.43 -1.97
CA SER A 155 30.97 5.65 -2.47
C SER A 155 30.53 4.25 -2.92
N LYS A 156 30.61 3.99 -4.23
CA LYS A 156 30.38 2.66 -4.83
C LYS A 156 31.39 1.61 -4.35
N LEU A 157 32.61 2.02 -3.98
CA LEU A 157 33.65 1.11 -3.49
C LEU A 157 33.25 0.50 -2.14
N LYS A 158 32.71 1.29 -1.20
CA LYS A 158 32.19 0.77 0.08
C LYS A 158 31.10 -0.27 -0.14
N SER A 159 30.18 0.02 -1.06
CA SER A 159 29.12 -0.91 -1.43
C SER A 159 29.68 -2.21 -2.00
N LEU A 160 30.61 -2.12 -2.96
CA LEU A 160 31.26 -3.28 -3.56
C LEU A 160 32.01 -4.14 -2.53
N LEU A 161 32.80 -3.52 -1.65
CA LEU A 161 33.55 -4.23 -0.60
C LEU A 161 32.62 -4.99 0.36
N TYR A 162 31.48 -4.41 0.72
CA TYR A 162 30.48 -5.08 1.54
C TYR A 162 29.93 -6.33 0.84
N PHE A 163 29.51 -6.21 -0.43
CA PHE A 163 28.89 -7.33 -1.14
C PHE A 163 29.88 -8.42 -1.58
N LEU A 164 31.19 -8.12 -1.66
CA LEU A 164 32.24 -9.12 -1.92
C LEU A 164 32.70 -9.86 -0.65
N ASN A 165 32.45 -9.31 0.54
CA ASN A 165 32.90 -9.93 1.78
C ASN A 165 31.98 -11.11 2.19
N PRO A 166 32.47 -12.36 2.17
CA PRO A 166 31.66 -13.54 2.48
C PRO A 166 31.12 -13.56 3.92
N PHE A 167 31.73 -12.81 4.86
CA PHE A 167 31.22 -12.70 6.23
C PHE A 167 29.82 -12.03 6.30
N HIS A 168 29.40 -11.30 5.26
CA HIS A 168 28.06 -10.70 5.18
C HIS A 168 27.02 -11.63 4.53
N LEU A 169 27.41 -12.82 4.05
CA LEU A 169 26.51 -13.75 3.38
C LEU A 169 25.28 -14.17 4.23
N PRO A 170 25.41 -14.45 5.54
CA PRO A 170 24.23 -14.75 6.37
C PRO A 170 23.22 -13.59 6.40
N THR A 171 23.70 -12.35 6.50
CA THR A 171 22.87 -11.14 6.44
C THR A 171 22.15 -11.04 5.10
N LEU A 172 22.86 -11.23 3.98
CA LEU A 172 22.28 -11.19 2.64
C LEU A 172 21.21 -12.26 2.43
N MET A 173 21.44 -13.47 2.95
CA MET A 173 20.44 -14.54 2.93
C MET A 173 19.18 -14.17 3.73
N ARG A 174 19.34 -13.59 4.92
CA ARG A 174 18.21 -13.10 5.72
C ARG A 174 17.46 -11.96 5.04
N ILE A 175 18.17 -10.99 4.43
CA ILE A 175 17.54 -9.93 3.61
C ILE A 175 16.68 -10.58 2.54
N LYS A 176 17.23 -11.49 1.73
CA LYS A 176 16.48 -12.16 0.66
C LYS A 176 15.23 -12.88 1.19
N LYS A 177 15.30 -13.48 2.39
CA LYS A 177 14.16 -14.14 3.06
C LYS A 177 13.08 -13.15 3.50
N SER A 178 13.46 -11.95 3.95
CA SER A 178 12.53 -10.90 4.39
C SER A 178 11.81 -10.18 3.24
N MET A 179 12.32 -10.26 2.01
CA MET A 179 11.72 -9.59 0.84
C MET A 179 10.55 -10.39 0.27
N VAL A 180 9.34 -9.81 0.29
CA VAL A 180 8.12 -10.45 -0.21
C VAL A 180 7.60 -9.79 -1.49
N ALA A 181 6.99 -10.60 -2.36
CA ALA A 181 6.07 -10.10 -3.37
C ALA A 181 4.67 -10.09 -2.76
N CYS A 182 3.87 -9.07 -3.06
CA CYS A 182 2.45 -9.07 -2.74
C CYS A 182 1.70 -8.42 -3.90
N ASP A 183 0.45 -8.85 -4.09
CA ASP A 183 -0.45 -8.26 -5.08
C ASP A 183 -1.34 -7.19 -4.44
N ASN A 184 -1.60 -7.31 -3.14
CA ASN A 184 -2.34 -6.32 -2.35
C ASN A 184 -1.78 -6.30 -0.91
N PRO A 185 -1.55 -5.11 -0.31
CA PRO A 185 -1.09 -5.01 1.09
C PRO A 185 -2.06 -5.62 2.11
N LEU A 186 -3.34 -5.79 1.75
CA LEU A 186 -4.37 -6.37 2.61
C LEU A 186 -4.32 -7.90 2.72
N SER A 187 -3.47 -8.54 1.91
CA SER A 187 -3.42 -10.00 1.77
C SER A 187 -2.22 -10.65 2.46
N ILE A 188 -1.38 -9.90 3.14
CA ILE A 188 -0.15 -10.42 3.79
C ILE A 188 -0.13 -10.11 5.29
N PRO A 189 0.51 -10.96 6.11
CA PRO A 189 0.73 -10.71 7.52
C PRO A 189 1.85 -9.69 7.78
N TYR A 190 1.81 -9.06 8.96
CA TYR A 190 2.79 -8.11 9.45
C TYR A 190 3.16 -8.37 10.91
N TRP A 191 4.43 -8.24 11.27
CA TRP A 191 4.96 -8.45 12.61
C TRP A 191 5.66 -7.21 13.12
N SER A 192 5.68 -7.01 14.43
CA SER A 192 6.50 -5.98 15.05
C SER A 192 8.00 -6.28 14.92
N THR A 193 8.35 -7.57 14.70
CA THR A 193 9.69 -8.16 14.55
C THR A 193 10.55 -8.04 15.82
N GLN A 194 10.55 -6.87 16.44
CA GLN A 194 11.19 -6.53 17.70
C GLN A 194 10.22 -6.73 18.88
N PRO A 195 10.75 -7.02 20.08
CA PRO A 195 9.97 -7.20 21.30
C PRO A 195 9.57 -5.86 21.95
N TYR A 196 8.50 -5.91 22.75
CA TYR A 196 7.94 -4.81 23.53
C TYR A 196 7.61 -5.32 24.93
N GLN A 197 7.67 -4.44 25.92
CA GLN A 197 7.16 -4.69 27.26
C GLN A 197 5.65 -4.92 27.17
N PHE A 198 5.12 -5.71 28.11
CA PHE A 198 3.69 -5.95 28.25
C PHE A 198 3.28 -5.81 29.71
N GLY A 199 3.07 -4.57 30.14
CA GLY A 199 2.74 -4.22 31.52
C GLY A 199 4.01 -4.06 32.34
N THR A 200 4.42 -5.12 33.03
CA THR A 200 5.58 -5.14 33.91
C THR A 200 6.89 -5.40 33.16
N VAL A 201 8.02 -5.03 33.78
CA VAL A 201 9.37 -5.09 33.17
C VAL A 201 9.88 -6.50 32.87
N ASP A 202 9.26 -7.53 33.45
CA ASP A 202 9.60 -8.94 33.29
C ASP A 202 8.72 -9.65 32.23
N ARG A 203 7.79 -8.92 31.60
CA ARG A 203 6.90 -9.46 30.56
C ARG A 203 7.19 -8.80 29.23
N ALA A 204 7.56 -9.60 28.23
CA ALA A 204 7.77 -9.14 26.86
C ALA A 204 6.87 -9.87 25.86
N VAL A 205 6.46 -9.15 24.82
CA VAL A 205 5.68 -9.67 23.70
C VAL A 205 6.25 -9.21 22.36
N LYS A 206 5.96 -9.96 21.30
CA LYS A 206 5.94 -9.47 19.91
C LYS A 206 4.49 -9.32 19.45
N TYR A 207 4.23 -8.37 18.56
CA TYR A 207 2.91 -8.19 17.96
C TYR A 207 2.85 -8.78 16.55
N HIS A 208 1.67 -9.27 16.16
CA HIS A 208 1.41 -9.83 14.85
C HIS A 208 0.02 -9.43 14.36
N LEU A 209 -0.05 -8.86 13.17
CA LEU A 209 -1.26 -8.49 12.46
C LEU A 209 -1.47 -9.47 11.31
N ARG A 210 -2.52 -10.28 11.39
CA ARG A 210 -2.82 -11.34 10.41
C ARG A 210 -4.07 -10.99 9.60
N PRO A 211 -4.03 -11.00 8.27
CA PRO A 211 -5.22 -10.72 7.47
C PRO A 211 -6.26 -11.82 7.64
N SER A 212 -7.54 -11.45 7.66
CA SER A 212 -8.62 -12.43 7.60
C SER A 212 -8.58 -13.17 6.27
N PRO A 213 -8.73 -14.51 6.25
CA PRO A 213 -8.84 -15.27 5.00
C PRO A 213 -10.11 -14.92 4.21
N SER A 214 -11.10 -14.26 4.82
CA SER A 214 -12.32 -13.80 4.16
C SER A 214 -12.19 -12.42 3.49
N ASN A 215 -11.03 -11.76 3.57
CA ASN A 215 -10.82 -10.47 2.91
C ASN A 215 -10.98 -10.62 1.39
N ILE A 216 -11.94 -9.89 0.81
CA ILE A 216 -12.11 -9.78 -0.63
C ILE A 216 -11.13 -8.73 -1.12
N THR A 217 -10.16 -9.14 -1.94
CA THR A 217 -9.16 -8.22 -2.52
C THR A 217 -9.29 -8.18 -4.03
N ILE A 218 -9.22 -6.96 -4.59
CA ILE A 218 -9.22 -6.72 -6.02
C ILE A 218 -7.77 -6.63 -6.50
N VAL A 219 -7.44 -7.42 -7.52
CA VAL A 219 -6.11 -7.50 -8.14
C VAL A 219 -6.26 -7.46 -9.65
N GLU A 220 -6.50 -6.26 -10.17
CA GLU A 220 -6.64 -6.05 -11.62
C GLU A 220 -5.37 -5.46 -12.24
N ASN A 221 -4.50 -4.85 -11.42
CA ASN A 221 -3.23 -4.29 -11.86
C ASN A 221 -2.06 -5.00 -11.16
N THR A 222 -1.11 -5.54 -11.93
CA THR A 222 0.10 -6.19 -11.40
C THR A 222 1.37 -5.73 -12.11
N LYS A 223 1.25 -4.77 -13.02
CA LYS A 223 2.34 -4.36 -13.92
C LYS A 223 2.74 -2.90 -13.76
N ASP A 224 1.85 -2.08 -13.20
CA ASP A 224 2.12 -0.67 -13.01
C ASP A 224 3.23 -0.40 -11.99
N TYR A 225 3.80 0.80 -12.03
CA TYR A 225 4.80 1.23 -11.07
C TYR A 225 4.22 1.24 -9.65
N ASP A 226 2.96 1.68 -9.49
CA ASP A 226 2.24 1.87 -8.22
C ASP A 226 1.06 0.90 -8.02
N TYR A 227 1.14 -0.31 -8.58
CA TYR A 227 -0.01 -1.22 -8.56
C TYR A 227 -0.51 -1.58 -7.16
N LEU A 228 0.33 -1.55 -6.11
CA LEU A 228 -0.11 -1.83 -4.75
C LEU A 228 -1.06 -0.76 -4.22
N ARG A 229 -0.82 0.52 -4.56
CA ARG A 229 -1.74 1.62 -4.25
C ARG A 229 -3.06 1.44 -4.99
N TYR A 230 -3.00 1.11 -6.28
CA TYR A 230 -4.21 0.99 -7.09
C TYR A 230 -5.08 -0.18 -6.65
N ASN A 231 -4.49 -1.36 -6.43
CA ASN A 231 -5.24 -2.52 -5.92
C ASN A 231 -5.82 -2.25 -4.52
N LEU A 232 -5.09 -1.54 -3.66
CA LEU A 232 -5.58 -1.11 -2.35
C LEU A 232 -6.78 -0.16 -2.48
N ALA A 233 -6.70 0.85 -3.35
CA ALA A 233 -7.77 1.82 -3.61
C ALA A 233 -9.03 1.16 -4.21
N GLN A 234 -8.84 0.25 -5.17
CA GLN A 234 -9.93 -0.52 -5.76
C GLN A 234 -10.61 -1.41 -4.73
N THR A 235 -9.82 -2.16 -3.95
CA THR A 235 -10.34 -3.04 -2.90
C THR A 235 -11.17 -2.25 -1.89
N LEU A 236 -10.58 -1.21 -1.32
CA LEU A 236 -11.22 -0.43 -0.26
C LEU A 236 -12.30 0.50 -0.78
N TYR A 237 -12.54 0.64 -2.08
CA TYR A 237 -13.64 1.47 -2.55
C TYR A 237 -15.00 0.98 -2.03
N GLY A 238 -15.19 -0.36 -2.00
CA GLY A 238 -16.46 -0.98 -1.58
C GLY A 238 -16.30 -2.19 -0.65
N ASN A 239 -15.08 -2.65 -0.35
CA ASN A 239 -14.86 -3.77 0.56
C ASN A 239 -14.22 -3.29 1.86
N GLU A 240 -14.60 -3.93 2.96
CA GLU A 240 -13.81 -3.87 4.19
C GLU A 240 -12.62 -4.85 4.13
N ALA A 241 -11.61 -4.59 4.95
CA ALA A 241 -10.54 -5.54 5.22
C ALA A 241 -10.32 -5.69 6.72
N LYS A 242 -10.30 -6.94 7.18
CA LYS A 242 -10.11 -7.28 8.59
C LYS A 242 -8.75 -7.91 8.83
N PHE A 243 -8.19 -7.61 9.98
CA PHE A 243 -7.00 -8.25 10.51
C PHE A 243 -7.21 -8.61 11.98
N ASP A 244 -6.72 -9.78 12.38
CA ASP A 244 -6.59 -10.14 13.77
C ASP A 244 -5.25 -9.62 14.30
N PHE A 245 -5.25 -8.99 15.47
CA PHE A 245 -4.07 -8.48 16.15
C PHE A 245 -3.72 -9.36 17.36
N PHE A 246 -2.54 -9.95 17.32
CA PHE A 246 -2.05 -10.91 18.29
C PHE A 246 -0.87 -10.38 19.11
N VAL A 247 -0.77 -10.87 20.33
CA VAL A 247 0.48 -10.87 21.12
C VAL A 247 1.10 -12.26 21.12
N GLN A 248 2.43 -12.32 21.20
CA GLN A 248 3.20 -13.54 21.35
C GLN A 248 4.20 -13.33 22.49
N PHE A 249 4.02 -14.04 23.62
CA PHE A 249 4.81 -13.83 24.84
C PHE A 249 6.20 -14.45 24.77
N GLN A 250 7.18 -13.81 25.41
CA GLN A 250 8.47 -14.43 25.68
C GLN A 250 8.29 -15.47 26.80
N THR A 251 8.55 -16.74 26.51
CA THR A 251 8.44 -17.82 27.52
C THR A 251 9.79 -18.41 27.93
N ASP A 252 10.84 -18.14 27.15
CA ASP A 252 12.21 -18.59 27.38
C ASP A 252 13.19 -17.49 26.97
N ALA A 253 13.96 -16.95 27.91
CA ALA A 253 14.81 -15.79 27.66
C ALA A 253 16.03 -16.09 26.77
N ASP A 254 16.46 -17.34 26.71
CA ASP A 254 17.60 -17.78 25.91
C ASP A 254 17.16 -18.17 24.50
N ALA A 255 16.06 -18.90 24.37
CA ALA A 255 15.50 -19.30 23.06
C ALA A 255 14.73 -18.16 22.36
N MET A 256 14.22 -17.18 23.12
CA MET A 256 13.48 -16.02 22.61
C MET A 256 14.19 -14.71 23.02
N PRO A 257 15.39 -14.44 22.50
CA PRO A 257 16.21 -13.33 22.96
C PRO A 257 15.59 -11.97 22.63
N ILE A 258 15.74 -11.02 23.57
CA ILE A 258 15.32 -9.62 23.38
C ILE A 258 16.23 -8.88 22.39
N GLU A 259 17.55 -9.13 22.48
CA GLU A 259 18.57 -8.39 21.72
C GLU A 259 18.84 -8.95 20.31
N ASP A 260 18.32 -10.14 19.97
CA ASP A 260 18.53 -10.79 18.67
C ASP A 260 17.20 -10.99 17.93
N PRO A 261 16.83 -10.07 17.03
CA PRO A 261 15.58 -10.16 16.27
C PRO A 261 15.66 -11.10 15.07
N THR A 262 16.79 -11.78 14.83
CA THR A 262 16.90 -12.80 13.78
C THR A 262 16.29 -14.13 14.21
N VAL A 263 15.94 -14.26 15.50
CA VAL A 263 15.31 -15.44 16.10
C VAL A 263 13.79 -15.28 16.15
N ALA A 264 13.09 -16.23 15.52
CA ALA A 264 11.64 -16.34 15.60
C ALA A 264 11.24 -16.91 16.96
N TRP A 265 10.21 -16.36 17.59
CA TRP A 265 9.67 -16.88 18.85
C TRP A 265 8.68 -18.01 18.54
N THR A 266 8.66 -19.04 19.37
CA THR A 266 7.87 -20.27 19.14
C THR A 266 6.63 -20.39 20.03
N SER A 267 6.40 -19.43 20.92
CA SER A 267 5.23 -19.38 21.79
C SER A 267 3.94 -19.09 21.01
N GLN A 268 2.80 -19.34 21.65
CA GLN A 268 1.49 -19.17 21.04
C GLN A 268 1.16 -17.71 20.71
N TYR A 269 0.50 -17.50 19.57
CA TYR A 269 -0.18 -16.24 19.25
C TYR A 269 -1.54 -16.17 19.95
N ILE A 270 -1.75 -15.15 20.78
CA ILE A 270 -2.99 -14.90 21.51
C ILE A 270 -3.65 -13.64 20.94
N LYS A 271 -4.89 -13.76 20.46
CA LYS A 271 -5.61 -12.63 19.86
C LYS A 271 -6.04 -11.66 20.97
N VAL A 272 -5.77 -10.37 20.78
CA VAL A 272 -6.12 -9.31 21.74
C VAL A 272 -6.96 -8.20 21.15
N ALA A 273 -6.98 -8.07 19.83
CA ALA A 273 -7.79 -7.09 19.13
C ALA A 273 -8.06 -7.50 17.67
N SER A 274 -8.95 -6.76 17.03
CA SER A 274 -9.21 -6.80 15.59
C SER A 274 -9.03 -5.40 15.00
N LEU A 275 -8.44 -5.31 13.81
CA LEU A 275 -8.34 -4.09 13.01
C LEU A 275 -9.27 -4.22 11.80
N THR A 276 -10.25 -3.34 11.69
CA THR A 276 -11.19 -3.26 10.56
C THR A 276 -10.91 -2.00 9.77
N ILE A 277 -10.44 -2.15 8.53
CA ILE A 277 -10.26 -1.07 7.56
C ILE A 277 -11.56 -0.95 6.76
N HIS A 278 -12.18 0.22 6.83
CA HIS A 278 -13.50 0.45 6.25
C HIS A 278 -13.44 0.80 4.75
N PRO A 279 -14.55 0.61 4.01
CA PRO A 279 -14.66 1.10 2.65
C PRO A 279 -14.49 2.63 2.59
N GLN A 280 -13.62 3.12 1.73
CA GLN A 280 -13.27 4.54 1.62
C GLN A 280 -12.55 4.85 0.30
N THR A 281 -12.51 6.13 -0.03
CA THR A 281 -11.61 6.66 -1.06
C THR A 281 -10.44 7.39 -0.37
N PHE A 282 -9.22 6.86 -0.51
CA PHE A 282 -8.03 7.40 0.18
C PHE A 282 -6.96 7.95 -0.76
N ASP A 283 -7.07 7.76 -2.07
CA ASP A 283 -6.00 8.06 -3.04
C ASP A 283 -6.14 9.46 -3.67
N SER A 284 -6.74 10.39 -2.91
CA SER A 284 -6.73 11.83 -3.21
C SER A 284 -5.38 12.46 -2.80
N ASN A 285 -4.99 13.54 -3.47
CA ASN A 285 -3.74 14.25 -3.16
C ASN A 285 -3.66 14.67 -1.69
N ALA A 286 -4.76 15.23 -1.16
CA ALA A 286 -4.83 15.65 0.23
C ALA A 286 -4.60 14.50 1.22
N ARG A 287 -5.17 13.31 0.97
CA ARG A 287 -4.97 12.14 1.84
C ARG A 287 -3.56 11.55 1.69
N MET A 288 -3.02 11.56 0.47
CA MET A 288 -1.64 11.12 0.21
C MET A 288 -0.62 12.05 0.88
N GLU A 289 -0.84 13.36 0.84
CA GLU A 289 -0.03 14.37 1.51
C GLU A 289 -0.14 14.23 3.03
N PHE A 290 -1.36 14.08 3.56
CA PHE A 290 -1.60 13.81 4.97
C PHE A 290 -0.83 12.57 5.47
N GLY A 291 -0.96 11.44 4.76
CA GLY A 291 -0.27 10.20 5.13
C GLY A 291 1.26 10.28 4.96
N ASP A 292 1.74 11.05 3.98
CA ASP A 292 3.16 11.29 3.81
C ASP A 292 3.73 12.17 4.93
N ASN A 293 2.93 13.06 5.48
CA ASN A 293 3.32 13.96 6.57
C ASN A 293 3.15 13.35 7.96
N LEU A 294 2.24 12.39 8.13
CA LEU A 294 2.01 11.73 9.41
C LEU A 294 3.25 10.98 9.93
N SER A 295 3.66 11.23 11.16
CA SER A 295 4.79 10.53 11.78
C SER A 295 4.34 9.33 12.61
N PHE A 296 5.16 8.28 12.60
CA PHE A 296 4.95 7.06 13.37
C PHE A 296 6.22 6.74 14.14
N ASN A 297 6.16 6.48 15.43
CA ASN A 297 7.33 6.13 16.24
C ASN A 297 6.98 4.99 17.22
N PRO A 298 7.73 3.88 17.25
CA PRO A 298 7.40 2.76 18.16
C PRO A 298 7.48 3.16 19.65
N TRP A 299 8.23 4.20 20.00
CA TRP A 299 8.29 4.74 21.37
C TRP A 299 7.15 5.67 21.71
N HIS A 300 6.35 6.06 20.72
CA HIS A 300 5.09 6.76 20.93
C HIS A 300 4.04 5.75 21.41
N SER A 301 4.22 5.30 22.64
CA SER A 301 3.38 4.32 23.29
C SER A 301 3.24 4.61 24.78
N LEU A 302 2.24 3.98 25.38
CA LEU A 302 2.12 3.90 26.82
C LEU A 302 3.30 3.10 27.42
N PRO A 303 3.72 3.39 28.67
CA PRO A 303 4.82 2.68 29.34
C PRO A 303 4.66 1.15 29.35
N GLU A 304 3.43 0.65 29.44
CA GLU A 304 3.12 -0.77 29.41
C GLU A 304 3.48 -1.44 28.08
N HIS A 305 3.60 -0.68 26.99
CA HIS A 305 3.95 -1.12 25.64
C HIS A 305 5.31 -0.56 25.22
N ARG A 306 6.24 -0.38 26.17
CA ARG A 306 7.58 0.15 25.90
C ARG A 306 8.37 -0.75 24.95
N PRO A 307 8.93 -0.24 23.84
CA PRO A 307 9.81 -1.02 22.97
C PRO A 307 11.04 -1.57 23.72
N LEU A 308 11.43 -2.81 23.45
CA LEU A 308 12.59 -3.49 24.07
C LEU A 308 13.67 -3.85 23.04
N GLY A 309 14.92 -3.91 23.48
CA GLY A 309 16.08 -4.33 22.70
C GLY A 309 16.81 -3.19 22.00
N SER A 310 18.09 -3.41 21.68
CA SER A 310 19.03 -2.45 21.09
C SER A 310 18.50 -1.80 19.81
N PHE A 311 17.86 -2.59 18.93
CA PHE A 311 17.23 -2.05 17.72
C PHE A 311 16.14 -1.03 18.05
N ASN A 312 15.30 -1.29 19.04
CA ASN A 312 14.27 -0.34 19.45
C ASN A 312 14.89 0.90 20.09
N ARG A 313 15.90 0.77 20.95
CA ARG A 313 16.62 1.93 21.53
C ARG A 313 17.21 2.84 20.45
N VAL A 314 17.87 2.26 19.44
CA VAL A 314 18.35 3.00 18.25
C VAL A 314 17.19 3.64 17.48
N ARG A 315 16.08 2.92 17.28
CA ARG A 315 14.88 3.46 16.60
C ARG A 315 14.32 4.68 17.30
N LYS A 316 14.37 4.78 18.64
CA LYS A 316 13.93 5.98 19.38
C LYS A 316 14.57 7.23 18.78
N ARG A 317 15.91 7.24 18.76
CA ARG A 317 16.71 8.37 18.31
C ARG A 317 16.56 8.64 16.82
N VAL A 318 16.64 7.59 16.00
CA VAL A 318 16.56 7.72 14.54
C VAL A 318 15.20 8.28 14.12
N TYR A 319 14.10 7.78 14.69
CA TYR A 319 12.77 8.21 14.29
C TYR A 319 12.47 9.66 14.70
N GLU A 320 12.85 10.07 15.90
CA GLU A 320 12.73 11.45 16.37
C GLU A 320 13.47 12.42 15.44
N VAL A 321 14.76 12.14 15.19
CA VAL A 321 15.61 13.04 14.38
C VAL A 321 15.15 13.06 12.92
N MET A 322 14.93 11.90 12.30
CA MET A 322 14.57 11.86 10.87
C MET A 322 13.15 12.38 10.61
N SER A 323 12.23 12.24 11.57
CA SER A 323 10.91 12.90 11.49
C SER A 323 11.09 14.42 11.49
N LYS A 324 11.75 14.98 12.51
CA LYS A 324 11.99 16.41 12.60
C LYS A 324 12.71 16.95 11.36
N PHE A 325 13.77 16.28 10.91
CA PHE A 325 14.52 16.66 9.71
C PHE A 325 13.63 16.77 8.47
N ARG A 326 12.76 15.78 8.24
CA ARG A 326 11.83 15.77 7.10
C ARG A 326 10.81 16.92 7.19
N HIS A 327 10.24 17.15 8.36
CA HIS A 327 9.27 18.23 8.59
C HIS A 327 9.92 19.61 8.39
N ASP A 328 11.11 19.84 8.96
CA ASP A 328 11.85 21.09 8.83
C ASP A 328 12.22 21.36 7.36
N LYS A 329 12.69 20.34 6.61
CA LYS A 329 13.03 20.48 5.18
C LYS A 329 11.82 20.72 4.29
N ASN A 330 10.67 20.12 4.63
CA ASN A 330 9.42 20.35 3.91
C ASN A 330 8.69 21.62 4.36
N LYS A 331 9.15 22.30 5.42
CA LYS A 331 8.47 23.46 6.05
C LYS A 331 7.04 23.11 6.51
N LEU A 332 6.87 21.91 7.05
CA LEU A 332 5.58 21.40 7.51
C LEU A 332 5.60 21.20 9.02
N PRO A 333 4.52 21.57 9.73
CA PRO A 333 4.43 21.33 11.17
C PRO A 333 4.39 19.84 11.48
N VAL A 334 4.86 19.46 12.66
CA VAL A 334 4.60 18.12 13.23
C VAL A 334 3.21 18.16 13.85
N LEU A 335 2.28 17.37 13.30
CA LEU A 335 0.89 17.31 13.75
C LEU A 335 0.48 15.88 14.01
N GLU A 336 -0.22 15.67 15.12
CA GLU A 336 -0.90 14.41 15.43
C GLU A 336 -2.39 14.51 15.11
N PRO A 337 -2.98 13.46 14.54
CA PRO A 337 -4.42 13.38 14.34
C PRO A 337 -5.11 13.16 15.67
N LYS A 338 -6.30 13.75 15.82
CA LYS A 338 -7.12 13.62 17.03
C LYS A 338 -8.31 12.72 16.76
N HIS A 339 -8.81 12.12 17.83
CA HIS A 339 -10.12 11.48 17.79
C HIS A 339 -11.18 12.52 17.43
N ALA A 340 -12.07 12.21 16.48
CA ALA A 340 -13.08 13.14 16.01
C ALA A 340 -14.42 12.42 15.75
N HIS A 341 -15.54 13.04 16.09
CA HIS A 341 -16.87 12.44 15.89
C HIS A 341 -17.17 12.21 14.40
N ASP A 342 -16.69 13.10 13.53
CA ASP A 342 -16.87 13.05 12.08
C ASP A 342 -15.79 12.23 11.37
N PHE A 343 -14.91 11.52 12.10
CA PHE A 343 -13.80 10.76 11.53
C PHE A 343 -14.24 9.76 10.46
N TYR A 344 -15.45 9.20 10.57
CA TYR A 344 -16.00 8.23 9.61
C TYR A 344 -17.07 8.81 8.67
N SER A 345 -17.25 10.13 8.65
CA SER A 345 -18.33 10.79 7.88
C SER A 345 -18.19 10.67 6.34
N ASP A 346 -16.97 10.42 5.85
CA ASP A 346 -16.61 10.30 4.43
C ASP A 346 -16.39 8.84 3.98
N LEU A 347 -16.75 7.85 4.82
CA LEU A 347 -16.63 6.44 4.45
C LEU A 347 -17.63 6.07 3.35
N ASN A 348 -17.20 5.17 2.46
CA ASN A 348 -18.07 4.59 1.46
C ASN A 348 -18.96 3.51 2.12
N LYS A 349 -20.09 3.20 1.47
CA LYS A 349 -20.91 2.06 1.88
C LYS A 349 -20.24 0.74 1.46
N LEU A 350 -20.45 -0.30 2.25
CA LEU A 350 -20.11 -1.67 1.86
C LEU A 350 -20.84 -2.03 0.57
N ASN A 351 -20.15 -2.73 -0.32
CA ASN A 351 -20.74 -3.23 -1.54
C ASN A 351 -21.48 -4.53 -1.25
N ASP A 352 -22.80 -4.43 -1.12
CA ASP A 352 -23.68 -5.58 -0.87
C ASP A 352 -24.04 -6.36 -2.17
N LYS A 353 -23.57 -5.90 -3.33
CA LYS A 353 -23.89 -6.51 -4.63
C LYS A 353 -22.80 -7.47 -5.10
N VAL A 354 -23.23 -8.63 -5.57
CA VAL A 354 -22.39 -9.64 -6.22
C VAL A 354 -21.79 -9.07 -7.51
N THR A 355 -20.46 -8.94 -7.56
CA THR A 355 -19.72 -8.68 -8.79
C THR A 355 -19.92 -9.86 -9.73
N ILE A 356 -20.37 -9.63 -10.96
CA ILE A 356 -20.43 -10.69 -11.97
C ILE A 356 -19.00 -11.21 -12.20
N ASP A 357 -18.82 -12.54 -12.15
CA ASP A 357 -17.53 -13.23 -12.36
C ASP A 357 -17.11 -13.25 -13.84
N GLN A 358 -17.08 -12.07 -14.48
CA GLN A 358 -16.59 -11.90 -15.84
C GLN A 358 -15.26 -11.16 -15.82
N LYS A 359 -14.17 -11.94 -15.82
CA LYS A 359 -12.80 -11.43 -15.91
C LYS A 359 -12.39 -11.21 -17.36
N VAL A 360 -11.61 -10.15 -17.59
CA VAL A 360 -10.94 -9.95 -18.89
C VAL A 360 -9.99 -11.14 -19.14
N PRO A 361 -10.09 -11.84 -20.29
CA PRO A 361 -9.24 -12.99 -20.59
C PRO A 361 -7.76 -12.61 -20.64
N SER A 362 -6.88 -13.48 -20.13
CA SER A 362 -5.43 -13.29 -20.14
C SER A 362 -4.68 -14.17 -21.16
N LYS A 363 -5.38 -15.14 -21.78
CA LYS A 363 -4.82 -16.11 -22.74
C LYS A 363 -5.54 -15.99 -24.09
N LYS A 364 -4.82 -16.26 -25.18
CA LYS A 364 -5.33 -16.15 -26.57
C LYS A 364 -5.95 -14.77 -26.86
N ILE A 365 -5.23 -13.73 -26.44
CA ILE A 365 -5.61 -12.34 -26.63
C ILE A 365 -4.60 -11.58 -27.46
N LEU A 366 -5.04 -10.47 -28.05
CA LEU A 366 -4.20 -9.38 -28.54
C LEU A 366 -4.67 -8.10 -27.87
N GLN A 367 -3.76 -7.25 -27.39
CA GLN A 367 -4.12 -6.04 -26.67
C GLN A 367 -3.25 -4.86 -27.09
N THR A 368 -3.79 -3.66 -26.93
CA THR A 368 -3.04 -2.40 -26.99
C THR A 368 -3.55 -1.46 -25.91
N SER A 369 -2.80 -0.40 -25.63
CA SER A 369 -3.23 0.65 -24.73
C SER A 369 -2.85 2.03 -25.25
N ALA A 370 -3.55 3.04 -24.74
CA ALA A 370 -3.20 4.44 -24.85
C ALA A 370 -3.33 5.11 -23.48
N GLU A 371 -2.63 6.22 -23.28
CA GLU A 371 -2.71 6.98 -22.05
C GLU A 371 -2.57 8.48 -22.30
N VAL A 372 -3.14 9.26 -21.40
CA VAL A 372 -2.99 10.71 -21.35
C VAL A 372 -3.11 11.18 -19.90
N THR A 373 -2.51 12.32 -19.57
CA THR A 373 -2.66 12.96 -18.25
C THR A 373 -3.48 14.23 -18.41
N VAL A 374 -4.52 14.38 -17.59
CA VAL A 374 -5.45 15.51 -17.60
C VAL A 374 -5.38 16.33 -16.32
N ASN A 375 -5.45 17.65 -16.44
CA ASN A 375 -5.42 18.59 -15.32
C ASN A 375 -6.77 18.72 -14.60
N CYS A 376 -7.34 17.60 -14.15
CA CYS A 376 -8.52 17.60 -13.30
C CYS A 376 -8.52 16.40 -12.35
N ASN A 377 -9.42 16.42 -11.37
CA ASN A 377 -9.57 15.31 -10.43
C ASN A 377 -10.19 14.06 -11.09
N LYS A 378 -9.98 12.90 -10.46
CA LYS A 378 -10.45 11.61 -10.99
C LYS A 378 -11.95 11.54 -11.18
N GLU A 379 -12.73 12.19 -10.32
CA GLU A 379 -14.18 12.20 -10.42
C GLU A 379 -14.68 12.91 -11.68
N LYS A 380 -14.16 14.12 -11.98
CA LYS A 380 -14.49 14.86 -13.21
C LYS A 380 -14.13 14.01 -14.44
N ALA A 381 -12.91 13.48 -14.47
CA ALA A 381 -12.43 12.70 -15.60
C ALA A 381 -13.22 11.40 -15.80
N TYR A 382 -13.51 10.67 -14.70
CA TYR A 382 -14.32 9.45 -14.72
C TYR A 382 -15.73 9.72 -15.25
N LYS A 383 -16.41 10.73 -14.70
CA LYS A 383 -17.79 11.07 -15.10
C LYS A 383 -17.87 11.46 -16.58
N TYR A 384 -16.88 12.20 -17.09
CA TYR A 384 -16.84 12.55 -18.51
C TYR A 384 -16.61 11.34 -19.42
N VAL A 385 -15.55 10.56 -19.17
CA VAL A 385 -15.14 9.45 -20.03
C VAL A 385 -16.15 8.29 -20.03
N SER A 386 -16.81 8.05 -18.89
CA SER A 386 -17.84 7.01 -18.77
C SER A 386 -19.21 7.44 -19.27
N SER A 387 -19.44 8.74 -19.49
CA SER A 387 -20.76 9.28 -19.84
C SER A 387 -21.30 8.70 -21.14
N VAL A 388 -22.57 8.28 -21.09
CA VAL A 388 -23.36 7.90 -22.28
C VAL A 388 -23.51 9.09 -23.24
N LYS A 389 -23.68 10.30 -22.71
CA LYS A 389 -23.92 11.52 -23.50
C LYS A 389 -22.64 12.05 -24.15
N GLU A 390 -21.51 11.99 -23.43
CA GLU A 390 -20.26 12.61 -23.87
C GLU A 390 -19.41 11.70 -24.76
N LEU A 391 -19.71 10.39 -24.80
CA LEU A 391 -18.94 9.42 -25.59
C LEU A 391 -18.72 9.83 -27.07
N PRO A 392 -19.74 10.35 -27.80
CA PRO A 392 -19.57 10.84 -29.17
C PRO A 392 -18.60 12.03 -29.28
N ASN A 393 -18.42 12.82 -28.22
CA ASN A 393 -17.62 14.04 -28.25
C ASN A 393 -16.11 13.76 -28.25
N TRP A 394 -15.69 12.63 -27.67
CA TRP A 394 -14.26 12.29 -27.61
C TRP A 394 -13.88 11.07 -28.45
N LEU A 395 -14.80 10.16 -28.75
CA LEU A 395 -14.55 9.01 -29.65
C LEU A 395 -14.84 9.35 -31.12
N LEU A 396 -13.98 10.21 -31.69
CA LEU A 396 -14.08 10.69 -33.07
C LEU A 396 -13.41 9.74 -34.09
N LYS A 397 -13.78 9.89 -35.37
CA LYS A 397 -13.18 9.12 -36.47
C LYS A 397 -11.65 9.30 -36.48
N THR A 398 -10.93 8.19 -36.50
CA THR A 398 -9.46 8.17 -36.64
C THR A 398 -9.05 7.15 -37.69
N GLY A 399 -8.50 7.62 -38.81
CA GLY A 399 -8.14 6.77 -39.94
C GLY A 399 -9.35 5.96 -40.43
N PRO A 400 -9.26 4.62 -40.54
CA PRO A 400 -10.36 3.78 -41.00
C PRO A 400 -11.41 3.46 -39.92
N ILE A 401 -11.17 3.82 -38.65
CA ILE A 401 -12.09 3.55 -37.55
C ILE A 401 -13.05 4.75 -37.42
N TYR A 402 -14.33 4.52 -37.72
CA TYR A 402 -15.37 5.54 -37.55
C TYR A 402 -15.64 5.81 -36.07
N GLY A 403 -15.91 7.08 -35.75
CA GLY A 403 -16.28 7.51 -34.40
C GLY A 403 -17.68 7.07 -33.99
N VAL A 404 -17.95 7.21 -32.70
CA VAL A 404 -19.29 7.00 -32.11
C VAL A 404 -20.16 8.20 -32.45
N ILE A 405 -21.36 7.95 -32.97
CA ILE A 405 -22.33 9.01 -33.32
C ILE A 405 -23.57 8.99 -32.43
N ASN A 406 -23.91 7.83 -31.85
CA ASN A 406 -25.06 7.66 -30.98
C ASN A 406 -24.82 6.56 -29.95
N VAL A 407 -25.35 6.76 -28.75
CA VAL A 407 -25.28 5.81 -27.64
C VAL A 407 -26.68 5.67 -27.04
N THR A 408 -27.22 4.45 -27.03
CA THR A 408 -28.53 4.16 -26.46
C THR A 408 -28.37 3.25 -25.24
N THR A 409 -28.81 3.71 -24.07
CA THR A 409 -28.86 2.87 -22.87
C THR A 409 -29.85 1.73 -23.08
N LEU A 410 -29.42 0.51 -22.79
CA LEU A 410 -30.26 -0.69 -22.90
C LEU A 410 -30.72 -1.17 -21.50
N ARG A 411 -29.81 -1.15 -20.51
CA ARG A 411 -30.08 -1.51 -19.11
C ARG A 411 -29.25 -0.67 -18.16
N GLY A 412 -29.88 -0.20 -17.08
CA GLY A 412 -29.22 0.56 -16.02
C GLY A 412 -28.84 1.98 -16.46
N ASN A 413 -27.79 2.53 -15.85
CA ASN A 413 -27.32 3.90 -16.08
C ASN A 413 -25.79 4.01 -16.25
N TRP A 414 -25.14 2.88 -16.56
CA TRP A 414 -23.68 2.76 -16.70
C TRP A 414 -22.92 3.04 -15.40
N GLU A 415 -23.49 2.65 -14.26
CA GLU A 415 -22.89 2.80 -12.94
C GLU A 415 -22.59 1.48 -12.23
N TYR A 416 -23.25 0.40 -12.64
CA TYR A 416 -23.13 -0.90 -11.98
C TYR A 416 -22.71 -1.98 -12.96
N VAL A 417 -22.03 -3.00 -12.43
CA VAL A 417 -21.74 -4.23 -13.18
C VAL A 417 -23.05 -4.81 -13.72
N GLY A 418 -23.07 -5.15 -15.00
CA GLY A 418 -24.26 -5.57 -15.73
C GLY A 418 -25.02 -4.42 -16.39
N ASP A 419 -24.72 -3.15 -16.18
CA ASP A 419 -25.32 -2.10 -17.01
C ASP A 419 -24.79 -2.19 -18.44
N ASN A 420 -25.65 -1.90 -19.43
CA ASN A 420 -25.27 -2.02 -20.83
C ASN A 420 -25.86 -0.93 -21.73
N ARG A 421 -25.16 -0.68 -22.84
CA ARG A 421 -25.49 0.34 -23.84
C ARG A 421 -25.20 -0.15 -25.24
N ARG A 422 -25.97 0.32 -26.21
CA ARG A 422 -25.72 0.12 -27.63
C ARG A 422 -24.95 1.32 -28.18
N ILE A 423 -23.86 1.04 -28.90
CA ILE A 423 -23.05 2.03 -29.61
C ILE A 423 -23.37 1.93 -31.09
N GLU A 424 -23.54 3.08 -31.73
CA GLU A 424 -23.65 3.22 -33.18
C GLU A 424 -22.51 4.10 -33.70
N ARG A 425 -21.80 3.60 -34.70
CA ARG A 425 -20.66 4.28 -35.34
C ARG A 425 -21.09 4.97 -36.63
N GLY A 426 -20.26 5.90 -37.11
CA GLY A 426 -20.52 6.67 -38.34
C GLY A 426 -20.66 5.86 -39.64
N ASP A 427 -20.29 4.58 -39.65
CA ASP A 427 -20.51 3.60 -40.73
C ASP A 427 -21.77 2.75 -40.51
N SER A 428 -22.67 3.18 -39.63
CA SER A 428 -23.89 2.46 -39.22
C SER A 428 -23.63 1.12 -38.52
N ALA A 429 -22.37 0.80 -38.19
CA ALA A 429 -22.03 -0.38 -37.43
C ALA A 429 -22.51 -0.24 -35.98
N LYS A 430 -23.04 -1.34 -35.43
CA LYS A 430 -23.60 -1.43 -34.08
C LYS A 430 -22.85 -2.48 -33.27
N LEU A 431 -22.71 -2.19 -31.98
CA LEU A 431 -22.17 -3.09 -30.97
C LEU A 431 -22.83 -2.80 -29.62
N VAL A 432 -22.81 -3.77 -28.72
CA VAL A 432 -23.31 -3.61 -27.33
C VAL A 432 -22.11 -3.63 -26.39
N GLU A 433 -22.02 -2.65 -25.51
CA GLU A 433 -21.07 -2.64 -24.40
C GLU A 433 -21.80 -2.96 -23.08
N GLU A 434 -21.20 -3.78 -22.23
CA GLU A 434 -21.72 -4.15 -20.90
C GLU A 434 -20.62 -4.07 -19.84
N LEU A 435 -20.88 -3.38 -18.73
CA LEU A 435 -19.94 -3.24 -17.61
C LEU A 435 -19.72 -4.59 -16.91
N ILE A 436 -18.46 -4.96 -16.73
CA ILE A 436 -18.04 -6.20 -16.05
C ILE A 436 -17.27 -5.94 -14.75
N THR A 437 -16.58 -4.80 -14.64
CA THR A 437 -16.01 -4.29 -13.36
C THR A 437 -16.37 -2.82 -13.20
N VAL A 438 -16.74 -2.41 -11.99
CA VAL A 438 -16.82 -0.99 -11.60
C VAL A 438 -16.13 -0.75 -10.25
N CYS A 439 -15.09 0.06 -10.27
CA CYS A 439 -14.46 0.69 -9.10
C CYS A 439 -14.53 2.21 -9.31
N LYS A 440 -15.59 2.87 -8.80
CA LYS A 440 -15.87 4.27 -9.18
C LYS A 440 -14.66 5.16 -8.93
N TYR A 441 -14.39 6.05 -9.89
CA TYR A 441 -13.27 7.01 -9.90
C TYR A 441 -11.87 6.39 -9.94
N SER A 442 -11.74 5.07 -10.07
CA SER A 442 -10.45 4.39 -10.19
C SER A 442 -10.36 3.53 -11.45
N HIS A 443 -11.40 2.73 -11.71
CA HIS A 443 -11.39 1.79 -12.82
C HIS A 443 -12.80 1.35 -13.23
N TYR A 444 -13.01 1.13 -14.52
CA TYR A 444 -14.09 0.27 -14.97
C TYR A 444 -13.65 -0.58 -16.16
N ALA A 445 -14.24 -1.75 -16.27
CA ALA A 445 -14.06 -2.64 -17.41
C ALA A 445 -15.42 -2.95 -18.04
N TYR A 446 -15.43 -3.12 -19.35
CA TYR A 446 -16.60 -3.52 -20.10
C TYR A 446 -16.23 -4.54 -21.18
N GLN A 447 -17.17 -5.39 -21.52
CA GLN A 447 -17.09 -6.23 -22.72
C GLN A 447 -17.89 -5.61 -23.85
N THR A 448 -17.49 -5.91 -25.08
CA THR A 448 -18.27 -5.56 -26.27
C THR A 448 -18.71 -6.83 -26.99
N THR A 449 -19.98 -6.89 -27.37
CA THR A 449 -20.64 -7.99 -28.10
C THR A 449 -21.49 -7.46 -29.26
N ASP A 450 -22.17 -8.36 -29.97
CA ASP A 450 -23.20 -8.06 -30.98
C ASP A 450 -22.72 -7.14 -32.12
N PHE A 451 -21.47 -7.31 -32.54
CA PHE A 451 -20.89 -6.61 -33.68
C PHE A 451 -21.73 -6.85 -34.96
N SER A 452 -22.13 -5.77 -35.62
CA SER A 452 -22.81 -5.83 -36.93
C SER A 452 -21.87 -5.74 -38.14
N ASP A 453 -20.57 -5.55 -37.90
CA ASP A 453 -19.56 -5.30 -38.93
C ASP A 453 -18.59 -6.49 -39.11
N ILE A 454 -17.44 -6.25 -39.76
CA ILE A 454 -16.41 -7.25 -40.02
C ILE A 454 -15.87 -7.90 -38.73
N PHE A 455 -15.91 -7.21 -37.57
CA PHE A 455 -15.40 -7.74 -36.31
C PHE A 455 -16.21 -8.95 -35.82
N LYS A 456 -17.48 -9.11 -36.24
CA LYS A 456 -18.28 -10.31 -35.96
C LYS A 456 -17.59 -11.61 -36.45
N ARG A 457 -16.80 -11.54 -37.52
CA ARG A 457 -16.05 -12.69 -38.06
C ARG A 457 -14.68 -12.87 -37.38
N LEU A 458 -14.15 -11.83 -36.76
CA LEU A 458 -12.82 -11.83 -36.16
C LEU A 458 -12.84 -12.23 -34.68
N THR A 459 -13.86 -11.78 -33.94
CA THR A 459 -13.97 -11.94 -32.50
C THR A 459 -15.40 -12.20 -32.04
N ASN A 460 -15.57 -12.83 -30.89
CA ASN A 460 -16.87 -12.91 -30.20
C ASN A 460 -17.03 -11.76 -29.20
N LYS A 461 -15.92 -11.37 -28.57
CA LYS A 461 -15.88 -10.41 -27.48
C LYS A 461 -14.59 -9.61 -27.53
N THR A 462 -14.71 -8.31 -27.36
CA THR A 462 -13.58 -7.46 -26.98
C THR A 462 -13.81 -6.92 -25.58
N TYR A 463 -12.76 -6.37 -24.97
CA TYR A 463 -12.80 -5.86 -23.61
C TYR A 463 -12.09 -4.52 -23.56
N GLY A 464 -12.76 -3.50 -23.03
CA GLY A 464 -12.16 -2.22 -22.70
C GLY A 464 -11.96 -2.10 -21.20
N GLN A 465 -10.82 -1.56 -20.79
CA GLN A 465 -10.49 -1.27 -19.40
C GLN A 465 -10.01 0.18 -19.31
N MET A 466 -10.75 1.02 -18.60
CA MET A 466 -10.37 2.41 -18.31
C MET A 466 -9.82 2.51 -16.89
N TRP A 467 -8.68 3.18 -16.75
CA TRP A 467 -8.00 3.40 -15.48
C TRP A 467 -7.85 4.89 -15.24
N PHE A 468 -8.04 5.30 -13.99
CA PHE A 468 -8.00 6.67 -13.50
C PHE A 468 -7.04 6.72 -12.32
N ASP A 469 -5.79 7.09 -12.60
CA ASP A 469 -4.72 7.08 -11.61
C ASP A 469 -4.31 8.51 -11.26
N THR A 470 -4.13 8.81 -9.97
CA THR A 470 -3.56 10.10 -9.55
C THR A 470 -2.05 10.10 -9.77
N VAL A 471 -1.53 11.06 -10.53
CA VAL A 471 -0.09 11.25 -10.82
C VAL A 471 0.23 12.74 -10.78
N ASP A 472 1.11 13.18 -9.88
CA ASP A 472 1.56 14.58 -9.72
C ASP A 472 0.39 15.59 -9.69
N ASP A 473 -0.58 15.35 -8.80
CA ASP A 473 -1.82 16.10 -8.65
C ASP A 473 -2.79 16.09 -9.85
N GLN A 474 -2.43 15.41 -10.94
CA GLN A 474 -3.24 15.24 -12.14
C GLN A 474 -3.86 13.85 -12.20
N THR A 475 -4.79 13.64 -13.15
CA THR A 475 -5.36 12.32 -13.41
C THR A 475 -4.78 11.74 -14.69
N ARG A 476 -4.08 10.61 -14.58
CA ARG A 476 -3.69 9.79 -15.72
C ARG A 476 -4.85 8.88 -16.11
N LEU A 477 -5.33 9.05 -17.33
CA LEU A 477 -6.28 8.18 -18.00
C LEU A 477 -5.51 7.14 -18.81
N ARG A 478 -5.75 5.85 -18.55
CA ARG A 478 -5.19 4.77 -19.38
C ARG A 478 -6.31 3.88 -19.88
N TRP A 479 -6.36 3.69 -21.19
CA TRP A 479 -7.33 2.82 -21.84
C TRP A 479 -6.62 1.59 -22.40
N VAL A 480 -6.93 0.42 -21.88
CA VAL A 480 -6.46 -0.86 -22.41
C VAL A 480 -7.61 -1.52 -23.17
N TYR A 481 -7.36 -1.94 -24.41
CA TYR A 481 -8.35 -2.59 -25.24
C TYR A 481 -7.83 -3.96 -25.70
N THR A 482 -8.62 -5.00 -25.45
CA THR A 482 -8.24 -6.40 -25.61
C THR A 482 -9.20 -7.11 -26.56
N PHE A 483 -8.64 -7.81 -27.54
CA PHE A 483 -9.35 -8.67 -28.48
C PHE A 483 -9.14 -10.14 -28.13
N THR A 484 -10.25 -10.89 -28.09
CA THR A 484 -10.19 -12.34 -28.36
C THR A 484 -10.24 -12.56 -29.87
N TYR A 485 -9.77 -13.71 -30.35
CA TYR A 485 -9.83 -14.05 -31.78
C TYR A 485 -10.37 -15.46 -32.00
N LYS A 486 -11.19 -15.62 -33.05
CA LYS A 486 -11.87 -16.90 -33.35
C LYS A 486 -10.93 -17.96 -33.95
N ASN A 487 -9.95 -17.53 -34.74
CA ASN A 487 -9.04 -18.42 -35.48
C ASN A 487 -7.73 -17.71 -35.84
N ILE A 488 -6.82 -18.43 -36.51
CA ILE A 488 -5.49 -17.93 -36.88
C ILE A 488 -5.54 -16.77 -37.89
N PHE A 489 -6.47 -16.78 -38.84
CA PHE A 489 -6.63 -15.69 -39.80
C PHE A 489 -7.11 -14.40 -39.12
N ALA A 490 -8.06 -14.51 -38.20
CA ALA A 490 -8.49 -13.40 -37.37
C ALA A 490 -7.33 -12.85 -36.53
N LYS A 491 -6.50 -13.73 -35.96
CA LYS A 491 -5.30 -13.33 -35.22
C LYS A 491 -4.33 -12.55 -36.11
N LEU A 492 -4.02 -13.04 -37.31
CA LEU A 492 -3.10 -12.38 -38.25
C LEU A 492 -3.60 -11.00 -38.67
N PHE A 493 -4.89 -10.88 -39.00
CA PHE A 493 -5.51 -9.60 -39.31
C PHE A 493 -5.40 -8.62 -38.13
N LEU A 494 -5.79 -9.05 -36.93
CA LEU A 494 -5.75 -8.22 -35.74
C LEU A 494 -4.32 -7.82 -35.35
N MET A 495 -3.32 -8.68 -35.57
CA MET A 495 -1.90 -8.37 -35.33
C MET A 495 -1.41 -7.19 -36.18
N LEU A 496 -1.95 -6.99 -37.38
CA LEU A 496 -1.65 -5.84 -38.23
C LEU A 496 -2.54 -4.64 -37.88
N PHE A 497 -3.85 -4.87 -37.72
CA PHE A 497 -4.83 -3.81 -37.50
C PHE A 497 -4.61 -3.05 -36.19
N ILE A 498 -4.34 -3.76 -35.10
CA ILE A 498 -4.22 -3.19 -33.75
C ILE A 498 -3.12 -2.10 -33.65
N PRO A 499 -1.85 -2.37 -34.00
CA PRO A 499 -0.79 -1.37 -33.89
C PRO A 499 -0.94 -0.21 -34.91
N LEU A 500 -1.50 -0.48 -36.09
CA LEU A 500 -1.60 0.52 -37.16
C LEU A 500 -2.76 1.51 -36.95
N PHE A 501 -3.92 1.01 -36.51
CA PHE A 501 -5.16 1.79 -36.49
C PHE A 501 -5.75 1.94 -35.09
N LEU A 502 -5.95 0.82 -34.38
CA LEU A 502 -6.61 0.87 -33.07
C LEU A 502 -5.82 1.71 -32.07
N LYS A 503 -4.50 1.51 -31.96
CA LYS A 503 -3.67 2.29 -31.03
C LYS A 503 -3.80 3.80 -31.25
N LYS A 504 -3.84 4.24 -32.51
CA LYS A 504 -4.04 5.66 -32.88
C LYS A 504 -5.44 6.14 -32.51
N TYR A 505 -6.47 5.32 -32.75
CA TYR A 505 -7.84 5.64 -32.36
C TYR A 505 -7.99 5.82 -30.84
N LEU A 506 -7.44 4.90 -30.03
CA LEU A 506 -7.47 5.04 -28.57
C LEU A 506 -6.75 6.32 -28.12
N GLN A 507 -5.56 6.60 -28.67
CA GLN A 507 -4.78 7.78 -28.30
C GLN A 507 -5.48 9.08 -28.70
N ASN A 508 -5.98 9.18 -29.92
CA ASN A 508 -6.71 10.36 -30.38
C ASN A 508 -7.98 10.58 -29.55
N GLY A 509 -8.70 9.50 -29.20
CA GLY A 509 -9.84 9.59 -28.31
C GLY A 509 -9.48 10.21 -26.96
N LEU A 510 -8.44 9.68 -26.30
CA LEU A 510 -7.97 10.23 -25.04
C LEU A 510 -7.49 11.68 -25.16
N ASN A 511 -6.85 12.05 -26.27
CA ASN A 511 -6.44 13.43 -26.53
C ASN A 511 -7.65 14.38 -26.67
N ASN A 512 -8.72 13.95 -27.34
CA ASN A 512 -9.96 14.73 -27.44
C ASN A 512 -10.62 14.89 -26.06
N ALA A 513 -10.64 13.81 -25.26
CA ALA A 513 -11.16 13.87 -23.90
C ALA A 513 -10.33 14.83 -23.02
N LYS A 514 -9.00 14.81 -23.18
CA LYS A 514 -8.10 15.76 -22.51
C LYS A 514 -8.42 17.20 -22.88
N ALA A 515 -8.57 17.51 -24.18
CA ALA A 515 -8.89 18.86 -24.63
C ALA A 515 -10.15 19.38 -23.92
N TYR A 516 -11.24 18.61 -23.93
CA TYR A 516 -12.47 19.00 -23.23
C TYR A 516 -12.33 19.11 -21.70
N LEU A 517 -11.52 18.24 -21.07
CA LEU A 517 -11.37 18.24 -19.62
C LEU A 517 -10.50 19.39 -19.10
N GLU A 518 -9.63 19.92 -19.95
CA GLU A 518 -8.68 21.01 -19.67
C GLU A 518 -9.11 22.38 -20.20
N ASP A 519 -10.06 22.42 -21.14
CA ASP A 519 -10.88 23.60 -21.44
C ASP A 519 -11.81 23.93 -20.24
#